data_AF-A0A8T5IDJ7-F1
#
_entry.id   AF-A0A8T5IDJ7-F1
#
_cell.length_a   1.000
_cell.length_b   1.000
_cell.length_c   1.000
_cell.angle_alpha   90.00
_cell.angle_beta   90.00
_cell.angle_gamma   90.00
#
_symmetry.space_group_name_H-M   'P 1'
#
loop_
_entity.id
_entity.type
_entity.pdbx_description
1 polymer ?
#
loop_
_entity_poly.entity_id
_entity_poly.type
_entity_poly.pdbx_seq_one_letter_code
_entity_poly.pdbx_strand_id
1 'polypeptide(L)' 'MGRTKCEVWSRVCGYLRPTARWNEGKLAEFGDRKMFSGDC' A
#
# COMPACT_ATOMS: atom_id res chain seq x y z
N MET A 1 27.34 -5.30 -10.07
CA MET A 1 26.60 -5.15 -8.80
C MET A 1 25.17 -4.76 -9.14
N GLY A 2 24.19 -5.61 -8.80
CA GLY A 2 22.78 -5.40 -9.14
C GLY A 2 22.05 -4.54 -8.11
N ARG A 3 20.91 -3.96 -8.50
CA ARG A 3 20.03 -3.21 -7.60
C ARG A 3 19.41 -4.13 -6.54
N THR A 4 19.44 -3.70 -5.28
CA THR A 4 18.74 -4.37 -4.17
C THR A 4 17.24 -4.06 -4.25
N LYS A 5 16.38 -5.05 -3.97
CA LYS A 5 14.92 -4.86 -3.94
C LYS A 5 14.52 -4.08 -2.68
N CYS A 6 13.77 -3.00 -2.86
CA CYS A 6 13.20 -2.26 -1.74
C CYS A 6 11.90 -2.92 -1.25
N GLU A 7 11.74 -3.04 0.07
CA GLU A 7 10.47 -3.44 0.66
C GLU A 7 9.54 -2.24 0.79
N VAL A 8 8.33 -2.37 0.24
CA VAL A 8 7.31 -1.32 0.27
C VAL A 8 6.33 -1.62 1.41
N TRP A 9 6.11 -0.62 2.25
CA TRP A 9 5.24 -0.70 3.41
C TRP A 9 4.10 0.29 3.28
N SER A 10 2.92 -0.08 3.78
CA SER A 10 1.73 0.76 3.74
C SER A 10 0.89 0.61 5.01
N ARG A 11 0.19 1.68 5.37
CA ARG A 11 -0.67 1.74 6.56
C ARG A 11 -2.11 1.39 6.16
N VAL A 12 -2.63 0.29 6.72
CA VAL A 12 -3.94 -0.26 6.30
C VAL A 12 -5.00 -0.11 7.39
N CYS A 13 -4.75 -0.60 8.60
CA CYS A 13 -5.67 -0.58 9.75
C CYS A 13 -4.93 -0.11 11.01
N GLY A 14 -4.39 1.10 10.98
CA GLY A 14 -3.67 1.69 12.12
C GLY A 14 -2.19 1.29 12.26
N TYR A 15 -1.72 0.21 11.63
CA TYR A 15 -0.32 -0.22 11.65
C TYR A 15 0.28 -0.41 10.24
N LEU A 16 1.62 -0.47 10.18
CA LEU A 16 2.38 -0.70 8.95
C LEU A 16 2.48 -2.19 8.64
N ARG A 17 2.15 -2.56 7.41
CA ARG A 17 2.29 -3.94 6.88
C ARG A 17 3.00 -3.88 5.53
N PRO A 18 3.91 -4.83 5.22
CA PRO A 18 4.53 -4.90 3.90
C PRO A 18 3.47 -5.21 2.84
N THR A 19 3.47 -4.45 1.75
CA THR A 19 2.50 -4.60 0.66
C THR A 19 2.62 -5.94 -0.05
N ALA A 20 3.83 -6.52 -0.05
CA ALA A 20 4.09 -7.86 -0.59
C ALA A 20 3.32 -8.99 0.11
N ARG A 21 2.75 -8.75 1.31
CA ARG A 21 1.98 -9.74 2.08
C ARG A 21 0.48 -9.46 2.08
N TRP A 22 -0.02 -8.63 1.16
CA TRP A 22 -1.46 -8.39 1.06
C TRP A 22 -2.17 -9.58 0.43
N ASN A 23 -3.40 -9.84 0.90
CA ASN A 23 -4.30 -10.80 0.26
C ASN A 23 -5.13 -10.09 -0.83
N GLU A 24 -5.80 -10.88 -1.66
CA GLU A 24 -6.61 -10.37 -2.78
C GLU A 24 -7.68 -9.36 -2.34
N GLY A 25 -8.33 -9.60 -1.19
CA GLY A 25 -9.31 -8.68 -0.63
C GLY A 25 -8.73 -7.31 -0.25
N LYS A 26 -7.51 -7.25 0.30
CA LYS A 26 -6.85 -5.96 0.60
C LYS A 26 -6.35 -5.24 -0.63
N LEU A 27 -5.94 -5.97 -1.66
CA LEU A 27 -5.60 -5.36 -2.95
C LEU A 27 -6.84 -4.70 -3.58
N ALA A 28 -7.98 -5.39 -3.56
CA ALA A 28 -9.25 -4.84 -4.03
C ALA A 28 -9.70 -3.62 -3.21
N GLU A 29 -9.68 -3.72 -1.87
CA GLU A 29 -10.05 -2.60 -0.98
C GLU A 29 -9.12 -1.40 -1.20
N PHE A 30 -7.81 -1.61 -1.36
CA PHE A 30 -6.87 -0.52 -1.62
C PHE A 30 -7.14 0.20 -2.95
N GLY A 31 -7.57 -0.54 -3.99
CA GLY A 31 -7.93 0.04 -5.28
C GLY A 31 -9.20 0.90 -5.24
N ASP A 32 -10.12 0.62 -4.31
CA ASP A 32 -11.35 1.42 -4.11
C ASP A 32 -11.11 2.70 -3.29
N ARG A 33 -9.95 2.82 -2.62
CA ARG A 33 -9.63 4.00 -1.81
C ARG A 33 -9.55 5.27 -2.66
N LYS A 34 -10.32 6.28 -2.27
CA LYS A 34 -10.24 7.63 -2.85
C LYS A 34 -9.25 8.47 -2.06
N MET A 35 -8.25 9.00 -2.76
CA MET A 35 -7.32 9.97 -2.19
C MET A 35 -7.98 11.34 -2.16
N PHE A 36 -7.72 12.10 -1.10
CA PHE A 36 -8.11 13.49 -1.05
C PHE A 36 -7.27 14.27 -2.07
N SER A 37 -7.93 14.84 -3.09
CA SER A 37 -7.28 15.76 -4.03
C SER A 37 -7.33 17.14 -3.40
N GLY A 38 -6.19 17.64 -2.93
CA GLY A 38 -6.08 18.87 -2.14
C GLY A 38 -6.26 20.16 -2.94
N ASP A 39 -7.24 20.21 -3.84
CA ASP A 39 -7.69 21.45 -4.46
C ASP A 39 -8.52 22.20 -3.42
N CYS A 40 -7.98 23.33 -2.94
CA CYS A 40 -8.59 24.20 -1.95
C CYS A 40 -8.75 25.61 -2.52
#